data_AF-A0A520IB12-F1
#
_entry.id   AF-A0A520IB12-F1
#
_cell.length_a   1.000
_cell.length_b   1.000
_cell.length_c   1.000
_cell.angle_alpha   90.00
_cell.angle_beta   90.00
_cell.angle_gamma   90.00
#
_symmetry.space_group_name_H-M   'P 1'
#
loop_
_entity.id
_entity.type
_entity.pdbx_description
1 polymer ?
#
loop_
_entity_poly.entity_id
_entity_poly.type
_entity_poly.pdbx_seq_one_letter_code
_entity_poly.pdbx_strand_id
1 'polypeptide(L)'
;MAMRSLQFDPSSDTGDHIASVATACGDLAVGCMEAVDAIAGTSAGVARQLSSLGSIEAIIRGLEARQDEAARASGLARTLSASARKKLDAGSTLIDGAIGEFEALTDLVSRMGLQVTAFAAAMEQVRAVAASIETITRTTRMLALNAAIEAQRAGETGATFAVVADEVNKLAQDTRVAVNEIGRTVASLDQEATSLAGDIVAGVAQATAARTTFVTVQETCREVLEIVCEVDTHSEGIAVAARSIHADAGGVRSQLATFADEAHAADELLEQARAKVEEIELVANGMFDRIVHSGLAADDRRFVDMALAGAAEASAIIERALARHDLTPEAAFDTQYRPIAGSDPLRYDTRFSDFADAALRPLLDRLAGEQPRIISAVCSDVNGYLPTHISRFSQTPRQGDARW
;
A
#
# COMPACT_ATOMS: atom_id res chain seq x y z
N MET A 1 18.07 25.11 42.35
CA MET A 1 18.33 26.56 42.47
C MET A 1 17.99 27.01 43.89
N ALA A 2 19.00 27.06 44.76
CA ALA A 2 18.86 27.71 46.06
C ALA A 2 19.22 29.19 45.86
N MET A 3 18.24 30.09 45.85
CA MET A 3 18.50 31.53 45.95
C MET A 3 19.13 31.78 47.32
N ARG A 4 20.47 31.92 47.34
CA ARG A 4 21.15 32.53 48.47
C ARG A 4 20.77 34.00 48.46
N SER A 5 19.89 34.39 49.38
CA SER A 5 19.60 35.78 49.68
C SER A 5 20.91 36.47 50.07
N LEU A 6 21.35 37.43 49.26
CA LEU A 6 22.38 38.40 49.60
C LEU A 6 21.91 39.22 50.81
N GLN A 7 22.25 38.77 52.02
CA GLN A 7 22.17 39.61 53.21
C GLN A 7 23.33 40.60 53.15
N PHE A 8 22.99 41.87 52.91
CA PHE A 8 23.92 42.99 52.95
C PHE A 8 24.32 43.29 54.40
N ASP A 9 25.60 43.06 54.73
CA ASP A 9 26.23 43.52 55.97
C ASP A 9 26.88 44.89 55.70
N PRO A 10 26.52 45.99 56.40
CA PRO A 10 27.07 47.33 56.14
C PRO A 10 28.51 47.53 56.64
N SER A 11 29.15 46.49 57.18
CA SER A 11 30.47 46.57 57.81
C SER A 11 31.64 45.96 57.01
N SER A 12 31.40 45.45 55.80
CA SER A 12 32.47 44.95 54.93
C SER A 12 33.18 46.05 54.13
N ASP A 13 34.49 45.86 53.95
CA ASP A 13 35.38 46.77 53.23
C ASP A 13 34.88 46.98 51.79
N THR A 14 35.05 48.19 51.24
CA THR A 14 34.57 48.53 49.88
C THR A 14 35.18 47.60 48.83
N GLY A 15 36.37 47.04 49.09
CA GLY A 15 37.02 46.02 48.27
C GLY A 15 36.27 44.68 48.21
N ASP A 16 35.67 44.21 49.30
CA ASP A 16 34.95 42.93 49.35
C ASP A 16 33.68 42.97 48.49
N HIS A 17 32.98 44.10 48.49
CA HIS A 17 31.80 44.32 47.64
C HIS A 17 32.17 44.31 46.15
N ILE A 18 33.30 44.89 45.78
CA ILE A 18 33.73 44.99 44.38
C ILE A 18 34.23 43.64 43.86
N ALA A 19 34.95 42.87 44.67
CA ALA A 19 35.32 41.49 44.35
C ALA A 19 34.08 40.59 44.14
N SER A 20 33.02 40.78 44.94
CA SER A 20 31.76 40.07 44.74
C SER A 20 31.08 40.43 43.41
N VAL A 21 31.16 41.69 42.97
CA VAL A 21 30.60 42.11 41.67
C VAL A 21 31.42 41.54 40.51
N ALA A 22 32.76 41.51 40.61
CA ALA A 22 33.61 40.88 39.61
C ALA A 22 33.30 39.39 39.45
N THR A 23 33.14 38.67 40.57
CA THR A 23 32.72 37.26 40.58
C THR A 23 31.36 37.08 39.90
N ALA A 24 30.38 37.93 40.24
CA ALA A 24 29.05 37.88 39.64
C ALA A 24 29.07 38.18 38.13
N CYS A 25 29.97 39.04 37.64
CA CYS A 25 30.15 39.28 36.20
C CYS A 25 30.73 38.05 35.50
N GLY A 26 31.68 37.37 36.13
CA GLY A 26 32.25 36.10 35.62
C GLY A 26 31.20 34.98 35.57
N ASP A 27 30.45 34.79 36.65
CA ASP A 27 29.34 33.82 36.70
C ASP A 27 28.27 34.14 35.64
N LEU A 28 27.98 35.42 35.41
CA LEU A 28 27.05 35.87 34.38
C LEU A 28 27.55 35.56 32.96
N ALA A 29 28.84 35.76 32.68
CA ALA A 29 29.42 35.42 31.38
C ALA A 29 29.35 33.91 31.09
N VAL A 30 29.65 33.08 32.10
CA VAL A 30 29.49 31.61 32.00
C VAL A 30 28.02 31.24 31.76
N GLY A 31 27.09 31.84 32.51
CA GLY A 31 25.66 31.63 32.31
C GLY A 31 25.15 32.06 30.93
N CYS A 32 25.76 33.09 30.32
CA CYS A 32 25.46 33.49 28.94
C CYS A 32 25.90 32.42 27.94
N MET A 33 27.09 31.84 28.10
CA MET A 33 27.55 30.73 27.24
C MET A 33 26.63 29.51 27.31
N GLU A 34 26.21 29.11 28.52
CA GLU A 34 25.24 28.02 28.70
C GLU A 34 23.89 28.33 28.03
N ALA A 35 23.44 29.59 28.10
CA ALA A 35 22.21 30.03 27.45
C ALA A 35 22.33 30.00 25.92
N VAL A 36 23.47 30.43 25.35
CA VAL A 36 23.73 30.35 23.90
C VAL A 36 23.70 28.91 23.42
N ASP A 37 24.33 27.96 24.14
CA ASP A 37 24.32 26.55 23.77
C ASP A 37 22.89 25.96 23.82
N ALA A 38 22.11 26.28 24.86
CA ALA A 38 20.72 25.87 24.97
C ALA A 38 19.84 26.45 23.84
N ILE A 39 20.05 27.70 23.45
CA ILE A 39 19.37 28.34 22.32
C ILE A 39 19.73 27.64 21.01
N ALA A 40 21.02 27.39 20.76
CA ALA A 40 21.48 26.70 19.56
C ALA A 40 20.90 25.28 19.44
N GLY A 41 20.87 24.54 20.56
CA GLY A 41 20.24 23.22 20.63
C GLY A 41 18.73 23.26 20.33
N THR A 42 18.04 24.30 20.79
CA THR A 42 16.61 24.49 20.56
C THR A 42 16.34 24.88 19.10
N SER A 43 17.10 25.81 18.51
CA SER A 43 16.96 26.20 17.09
C SER A 43 17.23 25.01 16.16
N ALA A 44 18.26 24.20 16.44
CA ALA A 44 18.46 22.94 15.73
C ALA A 44 17.26 21.97 15.86
N GLY A 45 16.57 21.99 17.00
CA GLY A 45 15.31 21.26 17.22
C GLY A 45 14.18 21.77 16.33
N VAL A 46 13.97 23.08 16.26
CA VAL A 46 12.97 23.73 15.41
C VAL A 46 13.22 23.41 13.92
N ALA A 47 14.48 23.49 13.47
CA ALA A 47 14.86 23.12 12.10
C ALA A 47 14.51 21.66 11.76
N ARG A 48 14.75 20.72 12.70
CA ARG A 48 14.33 19.31 12.52
C ARG A 48 12.81 19.16 12.46
N GLN A 49 12.06 19.91 13.28
CA GLN A 49 10.60 19.90 13.23
C GLN A 49 10.07 20.40 11.88
N LEU A 50 10.58 21.53 11.37
CA LEU A 50 10.22 22.05 10.03
C LEU A 50 10.49 21.03 8.91
N SER A 51 11.63 20.34 8.94
CA SER A 51 11.91 19.26 7.98
C SER A 51 10.93 18.08 8.11
N SER A 52 10.50 17.75 9.32
CA SER A 52 9.50 16.71 9.57
C SER A 52 8.14 17.13 9.01
N LEU A 53 7.74 18.40 9.14
CA LEU A 53 6.50 18.91 8.57
C LEU A 53 6.47 18.74 7.05
N GLY A 54 7.54 19.12 6.35
CA GLY A 54 7.62 18.95 4.89
C GLY A 54 7.47 17.49 4.46
N SER A 55 7.95 16.54 5.26
CA SER A 55 7.75 15.11 5.03
C SER A 55 6.29 14.69 5.21
N ILE A 56 5.62 15.20 6.25
CA ILE A 56 4.19 14.92 6.49
C ILE A 56 3.32 15.53 5.38
N GLU A 57 3.63 16.75 4.92
CA GLU A 57 2.93 17.38 3.80
C GLU A 57 3.02 16.53 2.51
N ALA A 58 4.19 15.98 2.21
CA ALA A 58 4.36 15.08 1.06
C ALA A 58 3.49 13.81 1.20
N ILE A 59 3.41 13.24 2.40
CA ILE A 59 2.54 12.10 2.70
C ILE A 59 1.06 12.45 2.49
N ILE A 60 0.62 13.63 2.94
CA ILE A 60 -0.75 14.10 2.78
C ILE A 60 -1.10 14.28 1.30
N ARG A 61 -0.23 14.91 0.51
CA ARG A 61 -0.46 15.02 -0.95
C ARG A 61 -0.59 13.65 -1.61
N GLY A 62 0.25 12.69 -1.21
CA GLY A 62 0.16 11.31 -1.68
C GLY A 62 -1.10 10.57 -1.18
N LEU A 63 -1.62 10.94 -0.01
CA LEU A 63 -2.90 10.42 0.49
C LEU A 63 -4.07 10.97 -0.33
N GLU A 64 -4.11 12.28 -0.59
CA GLU A 64 -5.16 12.93 -1.40
C GLU A 64 -5.24 12.34 -2.81
N ALA A 65 -4.10 12.15 -3.49
CA ALA A 65 -4.06 11.52 -4.80
C ALA A 65 -4.64 10.10 -4.80
N ARG A 66 -4.36 9.31 -3.75
CA ARG A 66 -4.93 7.96 -3.58
C ARG A 66 -6.43 8.00 -3.29
N GLN A 67 -6.93 9.02 -2.60
CA GLN A 67 -8.37 9.19 -2.37
C GLN A 67 -9.11 9.52 -3.67
N ASP A 68 -8.54 10.37 -4.53
CA ASP A 68 -9.11 10.67 -5.84
C ASP A 68 -9.15 9.42 -6.74
N GLU A 69 -8.12 8.58 -6.67
CA GLU A 69 -8.11 7.30 -7.36
C GLU A 69 -9.17 6.34 -6.80
N ALA A 70 -9.30 6.20 -5.47
CA ALA A 70 -10.32 5.38 -4.84
C ALA A 70 -11.74 5.83 -5.21
N ALA A 71 -12.00 7.14 -5.23
CA ALA A 71 -13.28 7.72 -5.63
C ALA A 71 -13.61 7.41 -7.10
N ARG A 72 -12.63 7.54 -8.00
CA ARG A 72 -12.80 7.17 -9.43
C ARG A 72 -13.05 5.68 -9.61
N ALA A 73 -12.29 4.83 -8.93
CA ALA A 73 -12.44 3.38 -8.99
C ALA A 73 -13.82 2.94 -8.50
N SER A 74 -14.30 3.52 -7.39
CA SER A 74 -15.67 3.31 -6.91
C SER A 74 -16.72 3.76 -7.93
N GLY A 75 -16.56 4.94 -8.55
CA GLY A 75 -17.48 5.41 -9.60
C GLY A 75 -17.55 4.48 -10.82
N LEU A 76 -16.39 3.94 -11.25
CA LEU A 76 -16.33 2.95 -12.32
C LEU A 76 -17.02 1.63 -11.91
N ALA A 77 -16.75 1.14 -10.70
CA ALA A 77 -17.36 -0.08 -10.17
C ALA A 77 -18.90 0.02 -10.16
N ARG A 78 -19.46 1.15 -9.70
CA ARG A 78 -20.92 1.39 -9.74
C ARG A 78 -21.48 1.37 -11.17
N THR A 79 -20.78 1.98 -12.12
CA THR A 79 -21.19 1.99 -13.53
C THR A 79 -21.19 0.57 -14.11
N LEU A 80 -20.16 -0.22 -13.80
CA LEU A 80 -20.06 -1.62 -14.22
C LEU A 80 -21.15 -2.48 -13.55
N SER A 81 -21.40 -2.31 -12.26
CA SER A 81 -22.49 -2.97 -11.53
C SER A 81 -23.85 -2.66 -12.13
N ALA A 82 -24.12 -1.39 -12.47
CA ALA A 82 -25.36 -1.00 -13.14
C ALA A 82 -25.51 -1.68 -14.52
N SER A 83 -24.42 -1.75 -15.31
CA SER A 83 -24.44 -2.47 -16.58
C SER A 83 -24.61 -3.98 -16.40
N ALA A 84 -23.99 -4.58 -15.39
CA ALA A 84 -24.12 -6.00 -15.08
C ALA A 84 -25.55 -6.34 -14.69
N ARG A 85 -26.16 -5.54 -13.80
CA ARG A 85 -27.57 -5.66 -13.40
C ARG A 85 -28.50 -5.66 -14.62
N LYS A 86 -28.35 -4.69 -15.52
CA LYS A 86 -29.16 -4.62 -16.76
C LYS A 86 -29.01 -5.88 -17.64
N LYS A 87 -27.79 -6.42 -17.75
CA LYS A 87 -27.54 -7.66 -18.52
C LYS A 87 -28.13 -8.89 -17.82
N LEU A 88 -28.08 -8.95 -16.50
CA LEU A 88 -28.67 -10.03 -15.71
C LEU A 88 -30.20 -10.02 -15.78
N ASP A 89 -30.83 -8.84 -15.69
CA ASP A 89 -32.28 -8.71 -15.85
C ASP A 89 -32.74 -9.17 -17.25
N ALA A 90 -32.01 -8.77 -18.29
CA ALA A 90 -32.25 -9.23 -19.66
C ALA A 90 -32.03 -10.75 -19.79
N GLY A 91 -30.97 -11.29 -19.16
CA GLY A 91 -30.69 -12.72 -19.10
C GLY A 91 -31.79 -13.52 -18.41
N SER A 92 -32.28 -13.04 -17.26
CA SER A 92 -33.40 -13.65 -16.53
C SER A 92 -34.65 -13.71 -17.41
N THR A 93 -34.97 -12.62 -18.10
CA THR A 93 -36.13 -12.58 -19.01
C THR A 93 -36.01 -13.60 -20.16
N LEU A 94 -34.80 -13.78 -20.72
CA LEU A 94 -34.55 -14.78 -21.75
C LEU A 94 -34.68 -16.22 -21.21
N ILE A 95 -34.22 -16.46 -19.98
CA ILE A 95 -34.32 -17.76 -19.32
C ILE A 95 -35.78 -18.11 -19.02
N ASP A 96 -36.57 -17.17 -18.50
CA ASP A 96 -38.00 -17.36 -18.26
C ASP A 96 -38.73 -17.70 -19.57
N GLY A 97 -38.37 -17.02 -20.67
CA GLY A 97 -38.87 -17.34 -22.01
C GLY A 97 -38.51 -18.77 -22.45
N ALA A 98 -37.25 -19.17 -22.29
CA ALA A 98 -36.79 -20.52 -22.65
C ALA A 98 -37.50 -21.62 -21.83
N ILE A 99 -37.73 -21.39 -20.53
CA ILE A 99 -38.50 -22.32 -19.68
C ILE A 99 -39.91 -22.50 -20.25
N GLY A 100 -40.59 -21.39 -20.61
CA GLY A 100 -41.91 -21.43 -21.23
C GLY A 100 -41.92 -22.16 -22.59
N GLU A 101 -40.89 -22.00 -23.41
CA GLU A 101 -40.73 -22.73 -24.67
C GLU A 101 -40.59 -24.25 -24.44
N PHE A 102 -39.84 -24.67 -23.42
CA PHE A 102 -39.71 -26.09 -23.06
C PHE A 102 -41.01 -26.69 -22.51
N GLU A 103 -41.81 -25.92 -21.79
CA GLU A 103 -43.15 -26.34 -21.36
C GLU A 103 -44.07 -26.58 -22.57
N ALA A 104 -44.09 -25.63 -23.51
CA ALA A 104 -44.84 -25.77 -24.75
C ALA A 104 -44.36 -26.96 -25.60
N LEU A 105 -43.04 -27.19 -25.67
CA LEU A 105 -42.45 -28.34 -26.35
C LEU A 105 -42.86 -29.66 -25.69
N THR A 106 -42.82 -29.73 -24.37
CA THR A 106 -43.21 -30.94 -23.62
C THR A 106 -44.68 -31.28 -23.86
N ASP A 107 -45.56 -30.28 -23.87
CA ASP A 107 -46.98 -30.45 -24.18
C ASP A 107 -47.21 -30.91 -25.63
N LEU A 108 -46.50 -30.31 -26.60
CA LEU A 108 -46.57 -30.71 -28.00
C LEU A 108 -46.14 -32.18 -28.20
N VAL A 109 -45.01 -32.57 -27.62
CA VAL A 109 -44.49 -33.94 -27.73
C VAL A 109 -45.41 -34.95 -27.02
N SER A 110 -46.00 -34.57 -25.88
CA SER A 110 -47.01 -35.39 -25.20
C SER A 110 -48.25 -35.63 -26.06
N ARG A 111 -48.75 -34.58 -26.74
CA ARG A 111 -49.86 -34.70 -27.69
C ARG A 111 -49.52 -35.59 -28.88
N MET A 112 -48.29 -35.51 -29.41
CA MET A 112 -47.82 -36.43 -30.44
C MET A 112 -47.81 -37.88 -29.95
N GLY A 113 -47.41 -38.12 -28.70
CA GLY A 113 -47.44 -39.46 -28.10
C GLY A 113 -48.85 -40.08 -28.07
N LEU A 114 -49.86 -39.28 -27.73
CA LEU A 114 -51.26 -39.70 -27.78
C LEU A 114 -51.71 -40.04 -29.21
N GLN A 115 -51.30 -39.24 -30.20
CA GLN A 115 -51.63 -39.48 -31.60
C GLN A 115 -50.98 -40.77 -32.14
N VAL A 116 -49.71 -41.03 -31.78
CA VAL A 116 -49.02 -42.28 -32.16
C VAL A 116 -49.68 -43.49 -31.52
N THR A 117 -50.09 -43.38 -30.25
CA THR A 117 -50.83 -44.46 -29.56
C THR A 117 -52.17 -44.75 -30.27
N ALA A 118 -52.91 -43.71 -30.65
CA ALA A 118 -54.15 -43.88 -31.41
C ALA A 118 -53.90 -44.48 -32.81
N PHE A 119 -52.82 -44.07 -33.47
CA PHE A 119 -52.41 -44.63 -34.76
C PHE A 119 -52.08 -46.12 -34.68
N ALA A 120 -51.31 -46.54 -33.66
CA ALA A 120 -51.00 -47.95 -33.41
C ALA A 120 -52.28 -48.78 -33.19
N ALA A 121 -53.25 -48.26 -32.41
CA ALA A 121 -54.53 -48.92 -32.20
C ALA A 121 -55.34 -49.07 -33.50
N ALA A 122 -55.31 -48.07 -34.38
CA ALA A 122 -55.94 -48.15 -35.70
C ALA A 122 -55.26 -49.20 -36.60
N MET A 123 -53.93 -49.30 -36.58
CA MET A 123 -53.19 -50.32 -37.32
C MET A 123 -53.54 -51.74 -36.86
N GLU A 124 -53.74 -51.95 -35.56
CA GLU A 124 -54.18 -53.24 -35.03
C GLU A 124 -55.59 -53.62 -35.50
N GLN A 125 -56.51 -52.64 -35.60
CA GLN A 125 -57.83 -52.89 -36.21
C GLN A 125 -57.70 -53.28 -37.70
N VAL A 126 -56.83 -52.61 -38.47
CA VAL A 126 -56.60 -52.97 -39.87
C VAL A 126 -56.01 -54.39 -39.98
N ARG A 127 -55.08 -54.76 -39.10
CA ARG A 127 -54.51 -56.11 -39.02
C ARG A 127 -55.60 -57.16 -38.75
N ALA A 128 -56.51 -56.89 -37.82
CA ALA A 128 -57.63 -57.78 -37.50
C ALA A 128 -58.60 -57.96 -38.68
N VAL A 129 -58.93 -56.87 -39.39
CA VAL A 129 -59.77 -56.92 -40.59
C VAL A 129 -59.08 -57.71 -41.70
N ALA A 130 -57.79 -57.47 -41.96
CA ALA A 130 -57.01 -58.21 -42.95
C ALA A 130 -56.99 -59.72 -42.65
N ALA A 131 -56.79 -60.12 -41.40
CA ALA A 131 -56.83 -61.53 -40.97
C ALA A 131 -58.23 -62.17 -41.17
N SER A 132 -59.29 -61.39 -40.96
CA SER A 132 -60.67 -61.83 -41.25
C SER A 132 -60.87 -62.07 -42.75
N ILE A 133 -60.41 -61.15 -43.59
CA ILE A 133 -60.47 -61.29 -45.06
C ILE A 133 -59.66 -62.50 -45.52
N GLU A 134 -58.48 -62.76 -44.95
CA GLU A 134 -57.70 -63.97 -45.25
C GLU A 134 -58.49 -65.25 -44.94
N THR A 135 -59.19 -65.28 -43.80
CA THR A 135 -60.02 -66.42 -43.39
C THR A 135 -61.21 -66.62 -44.34
N ILE A 136 -61.89 -65.54 -44.73
CA ILE A 136 -62.97 -65.58 -45.73
C ILE A 136 -62.41 -66.10 -47.06
N THR A 137 -61.31 -65.52 -47.53
CA THR A 137 -60.67 -65.87 -48.80
C THR A 137 -60.25 -67.34 -48.85
N ARG A 138 -59.68 -67.87 -47.76
CA ARG A 138 -59.34 -69.29 -47.62
C ARG A 138 -60.57 -70.19 -47.71
N THR A 139 -61.68 -69.78 -47.09
CA THR A 139 -62.95 -70.52 -47.12
C THR A 139 -63.56 -70.48 -48.52
N THR A 140 -63.59 -69.31 -49.16
CA THR A 140 -64.05 -69.11 -50.54
C THR A 140 -63.24 -69.94 -51.52
N ARG A 141 -61.92 -69.99 -51.36
CA ARG A 141 -61.04 -70.84 -52.18
C ARG A 141 -61.34 -72.32 -52.00
N MET A 142 -61.57 -72.78 -50.76
CA MET A 142 -61.95 -74.18 -50.51
C MET A 142 -63.30 -74.50 -51.16
N LEU A 143 -64.28 -73.61 -51.05
CA LEU A 143 -65.60 -73.77 -51.70
C LEU A 143 -65.49 -73.80 -53.22
N ALA A 144 -64.70 -72.90 -53.80
CA ALA A 144 -64.44 -72.84 -55.24
C ALA A 144 -63.73 -74.11 -55.75
N LEU A 145 -62.75 -74.61 -54.99
CA LEU A 145 -62.07 -75.87 -55.31
C LEU A 145 -63.04 -77.07 -55.27
N ASN A 146 -63.88 -77.16 -54.23
CA ASN A 146 -64.90 -78.21 -54.14
C ASN A 146 -65.90 -78.11 -55.30
N ALA A 147 -66.31 -76.90 -55.69
CA ALA A 147 -67.19 -76.67 -56.83
C ALA A 147 -66.53 -77.05 -58.17
N ALA A 148 -65.23 -76.74 -58.35
CA ALA A 148 -64.47 -77.12 -59.53
C ALA A 148 -64.35 -78.65 -59.65
N ILE A 149 -64.08 -79.35 -58.55
CA ILE A 149 -64.03 -80.81 -58.49
C ILE A 149 -65.39 -81.42 -58.89
N GLU A 150 -66.49 -80.91 -58.34
CA GLU A 150 -67.83 -81.44 -58.64
C GLU A 150 -68.28 -81.11 -60.06
N ALA A 151 -67.90 -79.94 -60.59
CA ALA A 151 -68.11 -79.57 -61.99
C ALA A 151 -67.33 -80.48 -62.95
N GLN A 152 -66.09 -80.86 -62.62
CA GLN A 152 -65.30 -81.85 -63.36
C GLN A 152 -65.97 -83.23 -63.34
N ARG A 153 -66.62 -83.57 -62.23
CA ARG A 153 -67.30 -84.85 -61.99
C ARG A 153 -68.61 -84.99 -62.78
N ALA A 154 -69.28 -83.87 -63.07
CA ALA A 154 -70.53 -83.80 -63.82
C ALA A 154 -70.37 -83.85 -65.37
N GLY A 155 -69.13 -83.93 -65.89
CA GLY A 155 -68.85 -84.06 -67.32
C GLY A 155 -69.28 -82.83 -68.15
N GLU A 156 -69.83 -83.04 -69.36
CA GLU A 156 -70.26 -81.95 -70.26
C GLU A 156 -71.28 -80.99 -69.62
N THR A 157 -72.16 -81.50 -68.74
CA THR A 157 -73.17 -80.70 -68.02
C THR A 157 -72.58 -79.72 -67.00
N GLY A 158 -71.34 -79.95 -66.53
CA GLY A 158 -70.65 -79.13 -65.53
C GLY A 158 -69.72 -78.06 -66.09
N ALA A 159 -69.49 -78.03 -67.42
CA ALA A 159 -68.44 -77.22 -68.05
C ALA A 159 -68.55 -75.71 -67.74
N THR A 160 -69.77 -75.15 -67.74
CA THR A 160 -70.01 -73.74 -67.41
C THR A 160 -69.77 -73.44 -65.92
N PHE A 161 -70.06 -74.39 -65.03
CA PHE A 161 -69.79 -74.26 -63.60
C PHE A 161 -68.29 -74.37 -63.29
N ALA A 162 -67.54 -75.17 -64.05
CA ALA A 162 -66.09 -75.28 -63.91
C ALA A 162 -65.39 -73.94 -64.18
N VAL A 163 -65.80 -73.21 -65.22
CA VAL A 163 -65.26 -71.88 -65.55
C VAL A 163 -65.52 -70.86 -64.43
N VAL A 164 -66.72 -70.85 -63.85
CA VAL A 164 -67.06 -69.96 -62.73
C VAL A 164 -66.25 -70.32 -61.49
N ALA A 165 -66.11 -71.62 -61.19
CA ALA A 165 -65.33 -72.08 -60.05
C ALA A 165 -63.84 -71.71 -60.16
N ASP A 166 -63.25 -71.83 -61.35
CA ASP A 166 -61.87 -71.38 -61.62
C ASP A 166 -61.71 -69.87 -61.48
N GLU A 167 -62.67 -69.06 -61.94
CA GLU A 167 -62.62 -67.60 -61.79
C GLU A 167 -62.75 -67.18 -60.31
N VAL A 168 -63.62 -67.84 -59.53
CA VAL A 168 -63.73 -67.60 -58.07
C VAL A 168 -62.46 -68.02 -57.35
N ASN A 169 -61.83 -69.13 -57.74
CA ASN A 169 -60.55 -69.59 -57.18
C ASN A 169 -59.42 -68.60 -57.47
N LYS A 170 -59.38 -68.05 -58.69
CA LYS A 170 -58.44 -66.99 -59.08
C LYS A 170 -58.68 -65.70 -58.30
N LEU A 171 -59.93 -65.23 -58.19
CA LEU A 171 -60.28 -64.04 -57.40
C LEU A 171 -59.90 -64.21 -55.93
N ALA A 172 -60.10 -65.39 -55.35
CA ALA A 172 -59.66 -65.69 -53.99
C ALA A 172 -58.12 -65.69 -53.87
N GLN A 173 -57.40 -66.21 -54.87
CA GLN A 173 -55.94 -66.13 -54.90
C GLN A 173 -55.45 -64.67 -54.96
N ASP A 174 -56.02 -63.84 -55.83
CA ASP A 174 -55.67 -62.43 -55.98
C ASP A 174 -55.99 -61.64 -54.69
N THR A 175 -57.14 -61.93 -54.07
CA THR A 175 -57.52 -61.35 -52.77
C THR A 175 -56.50 -61.70 -51.68
N ARG A 176 -56.02 -62.96 -51.64
CA ARG A 176 -54.99 -63.39 -50.68
C ARG A 176 -53.67 -62.64 -50.89
N VAL A 177 -53.27 -62.40 -52.15
CA VAL A 177 -52.06 -61.63 -52.47
C VAL A 177 -52.22 -60.19 -51.94
N ALA A 178 -53.35 -59.55 -52.21
CA ALA A 178 -53.62 -58.20 -51.71
C ALA A 178 -53.63 -58.13 -50.18
N VAL A 179 -54.23 -59.11 -49.49
CA VAL A 179 -54.22 -59.18 -48.01
C VAL A 179 -52.81 -59.34 -47.45
N ASN A 180 -51.95 -60.14 -48.09
CA ASN A 180 -50.55 -60.26 -47.68
C ASN A 180 -49.77 -58.95 -47.84
N GLU A 181 -50.06 -58.18 -48.90
CA GLU A 181 -49.44 -56.87 -49.13
C GLU A 181 -49.92 -55.83 -48.12
N ILE A 182 -51.21 -55.85 -47.75
CA ILE A 182 -51.75 -55.09 -46.61
C ILE A 182 -51.01 -55.46 -45.32
N GLY A 183 -50.86 -56.77 -45.05
CA GLY A 183 -50.15 -57.25 -43.86
C GLY A 183 -48.71 -56.76 -43.78
N ARG A 184 -47.96 -56.78 -44.89
CA ARG A 184 -46.61 -56.20 -44.96
C ARG A 184 -46.60 -54.69 -44.70
N THR A 185 -47.55 -53.96 -45.28
CA THR A 185 -47.64 -52.51 -45.13
C THR A 185 -47.97 -52.12 -43.68
N VAL A 186 -48.94 -52.80 -43.07
CA VAL A 186 -49.30 -52.61 -41.66
C VAL A 186 -48.13 -52.93 -40.73
N ALA A 187 -47.39 -54.00 -40.99
CA ALA A 187 -46.18 -54.32 -40.21
C ALA A 187 -45.09 -53.25 -40.33
N SER A 188 -44.91 -52.65 -41.52
CA SER A 188 -43.97 -51.53 -41.70
C SER A 188 -44.41 -50.29 -40.92
N LEU A 189 -45.70 -49.93 -41.00
CA LEU A 189 -46.25 -48.77 -40.29
C LEU A 189 -46.22 -48.95 -38.76
N ASP A 190 -46.41 -50.17 -38.27
CA ASP A 190 -46.30 -50.53 -36.86
C ASP A 190 -44.86 -50.35 -36.34
N GLN A 191 -43.88 -50.74 -37.16
CA GLN A 191 -42.46 -50.53 -36.85
C GLN A 191 -42.10 -49.04 -36.84
N GLU A 192 -42.57 -48.26 -37.81
CA GLU A 192 -42.40 -46.80 -37.85
C GLU A 192 -43.06 -46.11 -36.64
N ALA A 193 -44.28 -46.51 -36.27
CA ALA A 193 -44.99 -45.99 -35.11
C ALA A 193 -44.25 -46.29 -33.80
N THR A 194 -43.68 -47.50 -33.68
CA THR A 194 -42.86 -47.89 -32.51
C THR A 194 -41.59 -47.05 -32.42
N SER A 195 -40.91 -46.82 -33.55
CA SER A 195 -39.74 -45.94 -33.59
C SER A 195 -40.09 -44.52 -33.18
N LEU A 196 -41.16 -43.95 -33.74
CA LEU A 196 -41.62 -42.61 -33.43
C LEU A 196 -42.03 -42.45 -31.96
N ALA A 197 -42.65 -43.48 -31.36
CA ALA A 197 -42.94 -43.50 -29.93
C ALA A 197 -41.65 -43.44 -29.07
N GLY A 198 -40.59 -44.14 -29.48
CA GLY A 198 -39.28 -44.06 -28.86
C GLY A 198 -38.67 -42.67 -28.92
N ASP A 199 -38.72 -42.03 -30.09
CA ASP A 199 -38.23 -40.66 -30.30
C ASP A 199 -39.00 -39.63 -29.45
N ILE A 200 -40.31 -39.83 -29.29
CA ILE A 200 -41.17 -38.99 -28.43
C ILE A 200 -40.73 -39.10 -26.96
N VAL A 201 -40.51 -40.31 -26.44
CA VAL A 201 -40.04 -40.50 -25.05
C VAL A 201 -38.67 -39.85 -24.85
N ALA A 202 -37.75 -40.02 -25.80
CA ALA A 202 -36.45 -39.37 -25.76
C ALA A 202 -36.57 -37.85 -25.79
N GLY A 203 -37.45 -37.30 -26.64
CA GLY A 203 -37.74 -35.87 -26.73
C GLY A 203 -38.28 -35.27 -25.44
N VAL A 204 -39.22 -35.93 -24.76
CA VAL A 204 -39.72 -35.49 -23.45
C VAL A 204 -38.62 -35.49 -22.40
N ALA A 205 -37.80 -36.54 -22.37
CA ALA A 205 -36.68 -36.64 -21.42
C ALA A 205 -35.67 -35.50 -21.64
N GLN A 206 -35.33 -35.21 -22.90
CA GLN A 206 -34.42 -34.12 -23.26
C GLN A 206 -34.99 -32.74 -22.92
N ALA A 207 -36.27 -32.48 -23.23
CA ALA A 207 -36.94 -31.22 -22.89
C ALA A 207 -36.99 -31.00 -21.37
N THR A 208 -37.28 -32.06 -20.60
CA THR A 208 -37.30 -32.00 -19.14
C THR A 208 -35.90 -31.72 -18.56
N ALA A 209 -34.87 -32.37 -19.08
CA ALA A 209 -33.48 -32.14 -18.65
C ALA A 209 -33.01 -30.71 -18.97
N ALA A 210 -33.36 -30.20 -20.16
CA ALA A 210 -33.07 -28.83 -20.54
C ALA A 210 -33.77 -27.84 -19.61
N ARG A 211 -35.07 -28.05 -19.29
CA ARG A 211 -35.81 -27.22 -18.35
C ARG A 211 -35.12 -27.15 -16.98
N THR A 212 -34.74 -28.30 -16.41
CA THR A 212 -34.02 -28.35 -15.12
C THR A 212 -32.72 -27.55 -15.17
N THR A 213 -31.97 -27.65 -16.28
CA THR A 213 -30.73 -26.88 -16.47
C THR A 213 -31.00 -25.38 -16.45
N PHE A 214 -32.04 -24.92 -17.16
CA PHE A 214 -32.40 -23.49 -17.17
C PHE A 214 -32.87 -22.97 -15.81
N VAL A 215 -33.56 -23.78 -15.01
CA VAL A 215 -33.89 -23.43 -13.62
C VAL A 215 -32.62 -23.19 -12.79
N THR A 216 -31.61 -24.07 -12.89
CA THR A 216 -30.32 -23.85 -12.21
C THR A 216 -29.58 -22.60 -12.72
N VAL A 217 -29.67 -22.31 -14.01
CA VAL A 217 -29.10 -21.07 -14.58
C VAL A 217 -29.82 -19.83 -14.03
N GLN A 218 -31.15 -19.90 -13.84
CA GLN A 218 -31.93 -18.83 -13.23
C GLN A 218 -31.51 -18.56 -11.78
N GLU A 219 -31.32 -19.61 -10.97
CA GLU A 219 -30.80 -19.50 -9.60
C GLU A 219 -29.40 -18.86 -9.59
N THR A 220 -28.51 -19.30 -10.48
CA THR A 220 -27.17 -18.73 -10.62
C THR A 220 -27.23 -17.24 -10.99
N CYS A 221 -28.13 -16.85 -11.91
CA CYS A 221 -28.32 -15.43 -12.25
C CYS A 221 -28.79 -14.61 -11.05
N ARG A 222 -29.65 -15.18 -10.19
CA ARG A 222 -30.13 -14.53 -8.97
C ARG A 222 -29.00 -14.32 -7.96
N GLU A 223 -28.13 -15.31 -7.77
CA GLU A 223 -26.94 -15.19 -6.91
C GLU A 223 -25.97 -14.13 -7.43
N VAL A 224 -25.71 -14.10 -8.74
CA VAL A 224 -24.84 -13.07 -9.34
C VAL A 224 -25.47 -11.68 -9.16
N LEU A 225 -26.79 -11.55 -9.24
CA LEU A 225 -27.49 -10.29 -8.99
C LEU A 225 -27.29 -9.81 -7.54
N GLU A 226 -27.36 -10.71 -6.56
CA GLU A 226 -27.07 -10.40 -5.15
C GLU A 226 -25.63 -9.90 -4.98
N ILE A 227 -24.64 -10.57 -5.59
CA ILE A 227 -23.23 -10.12 -5.58
C ILE A 227 -23.10 -8.73 -6.18
N VAL A 228 -23.78 -8.44 -7.29
CA VAL A 228 -23.78 -7.10 -7.91
C VAL A 228 -24.39 -6.04 -6.99
N CYS A 229 -25.42 -6.37 -6.20
CA CYS A 229 -25.95 -5.48 -5.15
C CYS A 229 -24.90 -5.15 -4.09
N GLU A 230 -24.18 -6.17 -3.61
CA GLU A 230 -23.14 -6.01 -2.60
C GLU A 230 -21.99 -5.13 -3.11
N VAL A 231 -21.56 -5.34 -4.36
CA VAL A 231 -20.52 -4.51 -5.00
C VAL A 231 -20.95 -3.05 -5.10
N ASP A 232 -22.21 -2.76 -5.47
CA ASP A 232 -22.71 -1.37 -5.52
C ASP A 232 -22.72 -0.73 -4.11
N THR A 233 -23.17 -1.46 -3.10
CA THR A 233 -23.18 -1.03 -1.69
C THR A 233 -21.76 -0.76 -1.17
N HIS A 234 -20.82 -1.66 -1.44
CA HIS A 234 -19.41 -1.49 -1.06
C HIS A 234 -18.77 -0.32 -1.80
N SER A 235 -19.09 -0.14 -3.08
CA SER A 235 -18.59 1.00 -3.85
C SER A 235 -19.07 2.32 -3.25
N GLU A 236 -20.34 2.42 -2.87
CA GLU A 236 -20.87 3.59 -2.17
C GLU A 236 -20.14 3.83 -0.84
N GLY A 237 -19.93 2.78 -0.04
CA GLY A 237 -19.16 2.86 1.20
C GLY A 237 -17.73 3.37 1.00
N ILE A 238 -17.03 2.89 -0.02
CA ILE A 238 -15.70 3.36 -0.40
C ILE A 238 -15.72 4.84 -0.78
N ALA A 239 -16.73 5.27 -1.55
CA ALA A 239 -16.85 6.68 -1.94
C ALA A 239 -17.10 7.60 -0.74
N VAL A 240 -17.90 7.16 0.23
CA VAL A 240 -18.12 7.89 1.50
C VAL A 240 -16.82 7.97 2.30
N ALA A 241 -16.13 6.84 2.49
CA ALA A 241 -14.87 6.79 3.21
C ALA A 241 -13.81 7.68 2.56
N ALA A 242 -13.71 7.67 1.23
CA ALA A 242 -12.76 8.50 0.50
C ALA A 242 -13.00 10.00 0.71
N ARG A 243 -14.27 10.44 0.73
CA ARG A 243 -14.63 11.83 1.04
C ARG A 243 -14.28 12.21 2.48
N SER A 244 -14.50 11.31 3.44
CA SER A 244 -14.13 11.55 4.85
C SER A 244 -12.62 11.72 4.99
N ILE A 245 -11.84 10.81 4.42
CA ILE A 245 -10.37 10.89 4.48
C ILE A 245 -9.85 12.15 3.80
N HIS A 246 -10.47 12.58 2.69
CA HIS A 246 -10.12 13.85 2.05
C HIS A 246 -10.37 15.06 2.95
N ALA A 247 -11.51 15.08 3.67
CA ALA A 247 -11.79 16.13 4.64
C ALA A 247 -10.79 16.12 5.82
N ASP A 248 -10.47 14.94 6.35
CA ASP A 248 -9.50 14.78 7.43
C ASP A 248 -8.09 15.23 6.99
N ALA A 249 -7.66 14.85 5.79
CA ALA A 249 -6.40 15.30 5.19
C ALA A 249 -6.35 16.83 5.06
N GLY A 250 -7.46 17.46 4.66
CA GLY A 250 -7.59 18.91 4.64
C GLY A 250 -7.44 19.54 6.03
N GLY A 251 -8.02 18.92 7.06
CA GLY A 251 -7.88 19.33 8.46
C GLY A 251 -6.44 19.24 8.96
N VAL A 252 -5.76 18.11 8.71
CA VAL A 252 -4.35 17.93 9.08
C VAL A 252 -3.47 18.95 8.37
N ARG A 253 -3.68 19.20 7.08
CA ARG A 253 -2.92 20.23 6.35
C ARG A 253 -3.06 21.62 6.99
N SER A 254 -4.28 21.99 7.41
CA SER A 254 -4.50 23.25 8.11
C SER A 254 -3.72 23.31 9.43
N GLN A 255 -3.70 22.22 10.19
CA GLN A 255 -2.94 22.15 11.44
C GLN A 255 -1.42 22.21 11.21
N LEU A 256 -0.91 21.56 10.16
CA LEU A 256 0.50 21.63 9.81
C LEU A 256 0.92 23.06 9.42
N ALA A 257 0.07 23.79 8.69
CA ALA A 257 0.33 25.18 8.36
C ALA A 257 0.45 26.04 9.63
N THR A 258 -0.48 25.90 10.57
CA THR A 258 -0.40 26.60 11.87
C THR A 258 0.86 26.22 12.64
N PHE A 259 1.22 24.94 12.67
CA PHE A 259 2.43 24.49 13.35
C PHE A 259 3.70 25.02 12.68
N ALA A 260 3.74 25.13 11.35
CA ALA A 260 4.85 25.72 10.62
C ALA A 260 5.01 27.21 10.97
N ASP A 261 3.90 27.96 11.05
CA ASP A 261 3.90 29.36 11.47
C ASP A 261 4.42 29.51 12.92
N GLU A 262 3.97 28.64 13.84
CA GLU A 262 4.46 28.61 15.23
C GLU A 262 5.95 28.27 15.32
N ALA A 263 6.43 27.33 14.51
CA ALA A 263 7.85 26.96 14.46
C ALA A 263 8.72 28.11 13.92
N HIS A 264 8.27 28.82 12.89
CA HIS A 264 8.97 30.01 12.38
C HIS A 264 9.01 31.13 13.43
N ALA A 265 7.89 31.39 14.12
CA ALA A 265 7.85 32.37 15.20
C ALA A 265 8.78 31.99 16.36
N ALA A 266 8.88 30.70 16.69
CA ALA A 266 9.82 30.21 17.69
C ALA A 266 11.28 30.44 17.29
N ASP A 267 11.63 30.17 16.03
CA ASP A 267 12.99 30.42 15.51
C ASP A 267 13.36 31.92 15.58
N GLU A 268 12.44 32.81 15.19
CA GLU A 268 12.64 34.27 15.31
C GLU A 268 12.85 34.72 16.77
N LEU A 269 12.10 34.16 17.72
CA LEU A 269 12.26 34.46 19.15
C LEU A 269 13.60 33.95 19.69
N LEU A 270 14.07 32.78 19.22
CA LEU A 270 15.36 32.22 19.61
C LEU A 270 16.51 33.09 19.08
N GLU A 271 16.43 33.58 17.85
CA GLU A 271 17.44 34.51 17.31
C GLU A 271 17.47 35.84 18.09
N GLN A 272 16.30 36.37 18.47
CA GLN A 272 16.24 37.56 19.33
C GLN A 272 16.82 37.28 20.73
N ALA A 273 16.53 36.12 21.31
CA ALA A 273 17.09 35.71 22.59
C ALA A 273 18.61 35.58 22.51
N ARG A 274 19.15 34.97 21.44
CA ARG A 274 20.59 34.86 21.20
C ARG A 274 21.26 36.22 21.17
N ALA A 275 20.74 37.15 20.37
CA ALA A 275 21.25 38.52 20.28
C ALA A 275 21.24 39.24 21.64
N LYS A 276 20.20 39.01 22.46
CA LYS A 276 20.12 39.58 23.81
C LYS A 276 21.12 38.97 24.79
N VAL A 277 21.35 37.66 24.71
CA VAL A 277 22.37 37.00 25.54
C VAL A 277 23.77 37.48 25.17
N GLU A 278 24.07 37.61 23.88
CA GLU A 278 25.34 38.18 23.39
C GLU A 278 25.54 39.63 23.88
N GLU A 279 24.47 40.45 23.90
CA GLU A 279 24.52 41.81 24.47
C GLU A 279 24.80 41.80 25.97
N ILE A 280 24.15 40.91 26.73
CA ILE A 280 24.37 40.76 28.17
C ILE A 280 25.81 40.31 28.45
N GLU A 281 26.33 39.35 27.69
CA GLU A 281 27.71 38.88 27.80
C GLU A 281 28.70 40.02 27.57
N LEU A 282 28.49 40.84 26.53
CA LEU A 282 29.33 42.00 26.24
C LEU A 282 29.32 43.01 27.39
N VAL A 283 28.14 43.30 27.96
CA VAL A 283 28.02 44.20 29.11
C VAL A 283 28.70 43.61 30.35
N ALA A 284 28.52 42.33 30.63
CA ALA A 284 29.14 41.63 31.76
C ALA A 284 30.67 41.66 31.66
N ASN A 285 31.21 41.34 30.50
CA ASN A 285 32.65 41.40 30.22
C ASN A 285 33.18 42.84 30.32
N GLY A 286 32.45 43.83 29.79
CA GLY A 286 32.82 45.24 29.91
C GLY A 286 32.78 45.77 31.34
N MET A 287 31.84 45.30 32.17
CA MET A 287 31.82 45.61 33.61
C MET A 287 32.99 44.98 34.33
N PHE A 288 33.28 43.70 34.07
CA PHE A 288 34.43 43.00 34.64
C PHE A 288 35.75 43.70 34.29
N ASP A 289 35.95 44.04 33.02
CA ASP A 289 37.13 44.76 32.54
C ASP A 289 37.33 46.10 33.27
N ARG A 290 36.27 46.91 33.41
CA ARG A 290 36.33 48.19 34.13
C ARG A 290 36.65 48.02 35.60
N ILE A 291 36.09 47.00 36.26
CA ILE A 291 36.37 46.70 37.66
C ILE A 291 37.85 46.35 37.85
N VAL A 292 38.40 45.48 37.00
CA VAL A 292 39.82 45.10 37.05
C VAL A 292 40.74 46.29 36.76
N HIS A 293 40.40 47.14 35.77
CA HIS A 293 41.20 48.31 35.42
C HIS A 293 41.10 49.48 36.42
N SER A 294 40.03 49.54 37.21
CA SER A 294 39.88 50.55 38.27
C SER A 294 40.81 50.34 39.48
N GLY A 295 41.50 49.20 39.55
CA GLY A 295 42.37 48.85 40.67
C GLY A 295 41.63 48.38 41.93
N LEU A 296 40.31 48.25 41.86
CA LEU A 296 39.45 47.88 42.98
C LEU A 296 39.33 46.35 43.16
N ALA A 297 39.76 45.57 42.18
CA ALA A 297 39.89 44.11 42.26
C ALA A 297 41.37 43.69 42.21
N ALA A 298 42.09 43.90 43.32
CA ALA A 298 43.53 43.67 43.40
C ALA A 298 43.94 42.21 43.11
N ASP A 299 43.12 41.25 43.52
CA ASP A 299 43.36 39.82 43.29
C ASP A 299 43.24 39.44 41.81
N ASP A 300 42.19 39.89 41.12
CA ASP A 300 41.99 39.62 39.69
C ASP A 300 43.00 40.39 38.83
N ARG A 301 43.32 41.63 39.22
CA ARG A 301 44.35 42.44 38.58
C ARG A 301 45.71 41.74 38.57
N ARG A 302 46.05 41.01 39.64
CA ARG A 302 47.30 40.25 39.71
C ARG A 302 47.38 39.20 38.61
N PHE A 303 46.30 38.49 38.32
CA PHE A 303 46.26 37.50 37.23
C PHE A 303 46.36 38.17 35.86
N VAL A 304 45.72 39.34 35.68
CA VAL A 304 45.86 40.12 34.43
C VAL A 304 47.29 40.59 34.23
N ASP A 305 47.93 41.14 35.26
CA ASP A 305 49.31 41.60 35.18
C ASP A 305 50.27 40.43 34.90
N MET A 306 50.04 39.26 35.51
CA MET A 306 50.76 38.01 35.19
C MET A 306 50.57 37.59 33.74
N ALA A 307 49.33 37.64 33.22
CA ALA A 307 49.03 37.29 31.83
C ALA A 307 49.68 38.26 30.83
N LEU A 308 49.64 39.57 31.11
CA LEU A 308 50.30 40.59 30.28
C LEU A 308 51.82 40.44 30.30
N ALA A 309 52.42 40.18 31.46
CA ALA A 309 53.85 39.91 31.58
C ALA A 309 54.23 38.63 30.82
N GLY A 310 53.44 37.56 30.97
CA GLY A 310 53.61 36.31 30.24
C GLY A 310 53.50 36.49 28.72
N ALA A 311 52.54 37.29 28.26
CA ALA A 311 52.36 37.61 26.85
C ALA A 311 53.55 38.42 26.30
N ALA A 312 54.06 39.39 27.05
CA ALA A 312 55.25 40.15 26.68
C ALA A 312 56.49 39.25 26.58
N GLU A 313 56.66 38.30 27.51
CA GLU A 313 57.77 37.35 27.47
C GLU A 313 57.64 36.35 26.31
N ALA A 314 56.44 35.81 26.06
CA ALA A 314 56.17 34.96 24.91
C ALA A 314 56.47 35.69 23.59
N SER A 315 56.05 36.95 23.48
CA SER A 315 56.34 37.81 22.34
C SER A 315 57.85 37.98 22.15
N ALA A 316 58.58 38.28 23.23
CA ALA A 316 60.04 38.40 23.18
C ALA A 316 60.75 37.09 22.83
N ILE A 317 60.20 35.92 23.18
CA ILE A 317 60.73 34.61 22.75
C ILE A 317 60.53 34.43 21.24
N ILE A 318 59.32 34.69 20.74
CA ILE A 318 58.98 34.58 19.31
C ILE A 318 59.81 35.56 18.48
N GLU A 319 59.88 36.84 18.89
CA GLU A 319 60.66 37.87 18.20
C GLU A 319 62.16 37.53 18.14
N ARG A 320 62.72 36.99 19.23
CA ARG A 320 64.12 36.53 19.23
C ARG A 320 64.34 35.34 18.28
N ALA A 321 63.39 34.42 18.20
CA ALA A 321 63.48 33.28 17.29
C ALA A 321 63.38 33.72 15.82
N LEU A 322 62.49 34.68 15.53
CA LEU A 322 62.39 35.32 14.20
C LEU A 322 63.69 36.05 13.84
N ALA A 323 64.28 36.80 14.77
CA ALA A 323 65.53 37.53 14.55
C ALA A 323 66.75 36.60 14.34
N ARG A 324 66.72 35.39 14.89
CA ARG A 324 67.77 34.36 14.71
C ARG A 324 67.53 33.46 13.50
N HIS A 325 66.41 33.62 12.81
CA HIS A 325 65.94 32.73 11.75
C HIS A 325 65.67 31.27 12.20
N ASP A 326 65.45 31.07 13.51
CA ASP A 326 65.01 29.78 14.08
C ASP A 326 63.51 29.53 13.84
N LEU A 327 62.76 30.60 13.54
CA LEU A 327 61.34 30.58 13.16
C LEU A 327 61.16 31.54 11.98
N THR A 328 60.30 31.21 11.01
CA THR A 328 59.92 32.15 9.94
C THR A 328 58.59 32.83 10.24
N PRO A 329 58.36 34.06 9.74
CA PRO A 329 57.07 34.75 9.93
C PRO A 329 55.88 33.93 9.41
N GLU A 330 56.04 33.22 8.30
CA GLU A 330 54.97 32.40 7.72
C GLU A 330 54.67 31.16 8.56
N ALA A 331 55.65 30.66 9.32
CA ALA A 331 55.46 29.59 10.28
C ALA A 331 54.81 30.12 11.56
N ALA A 332 55.22 31.30 12.05
CA ALA A 332 54.70 31.92 13.27
C ALA A 332 53.18 32.21 13.22
N PHE A 333 52.65 32.48 12.02
CA PHE A 333 51.23 32.78 11.80
C PHE A 333 50.54 31.73 10.91
N ASP A 334 51.03 30.48 10.93
CA ASP A 334 50.49 29.40 10.10
C ASP A 334 49.11 28.92 10.60
N THR A 335 48.06 29.18 9.83
CA THR A 335 46.70 28.70 10.10
C THR A 335 46.30 27.48 9.25
N GLN A 336 47.26 26.86 8.57
CA GLN A 336 47.02 25.62 7.81
C GLN A 336 47.09 24.39 8.72
N TYR A 337 45.98 24.07 9.39
CA TYR A 337 45.86 22.91 10.27
C TYR A 337 45.99 21.59 9.48
N ARG A 338 47.07 20.85 9.71
CA ARG A 338 47.34 19.56 9.06
C ARG A 338 46.90 18.44 9.98
N PRO A 339 45.96 17.57 9.58
CA PRO A 339 45.52 16.47 10.43
C PRO A 339 46.67 15.47 10.66
N ILE A 340 46.84 15.05 11.91
CA ILE A 340 47.83 14.04 12.29
C ILE A 340 47.24 12.66 11.99
N ALA A 341 47.78 11.97 10.98
CA ALA A 341 47.29 10.67 10.58
C ALA A 341 47.34 9.65 11.74
N GLY A 342 46.21 8.98 12.01
CA GLY A 342 46.11 7.96 13.06
C GLY A 342 45.92 8.49 14.48
N SER A 343 45.69 9.80 14.67
CA SER A 343 45.28 10.35 15.98
C SER A 343 43.79 10.08 16.28
N ASP A 344 43.50 9.62 17.49
CA ASP A 344 42.15 9.47 18.04
C ASP A 344 42.14 10.03 19.49
N PRO A 345 41.48 11.18 19.76
CA PRO A 345 40.69 12.02 18.86
C PRO A 345 41.53 12.67 17.74
N LEU A 346 40.86 13.21 16.71
CA LEU A 346 41.51 13.89 15.59
C LEU A 346 42.28 15.13 16.07
N ARG A 347 43.59 15.15 15.84
CA ARG A 347 44.49 16.26 16.18
C ARG A 347 45.05 16.92 14.94
N TYR A 348 45.43 18.18 15.09
CA TYR A 348 46.02 18.98 14.04
C TYR A 348 47.38 19.52 14.44
N ASP A 349 48.22 19.71 13.42
CA ASP A 349 49.56 20.26 13.54
C ASP A 349 49.75 21.48 12.61
N THR A 350 50.70 22.35 12.94
CA THR A 350 51.05 23.57 12.20
C THR A 350 52.56 23.72 12.15
N ARG A 351 53.09 24.56 11.26
CA ARG A 351 54.53 24.86 11.24
C ARG A 351 55.04 25.56 12.51
N PHE A 352 54.15 26.03 13.38
CA PHE A 352 54.49 26.68 14.65
C PHE A 352 54.58 25.71 15.83
N SER A 353 53.92 24.54 15.76
CA SER A 353 53.70 23.67 16.92
C SER A 353 55.00 23.17 17.55
N ASP A 354 55.96 22.69 16.75
CA ASP A 354 57.26 22.22 17.26
C ASP A 354 58.04 23.32 18.00
N PHE A 355 57.99 24.55 17.46
CA PHE A 355 58.59 25.71 18.12
C PHE A 355 57.85 26.06 19.40
N ALA A 356 56.51 26.06 19.38
CA ALA A 356 55.69 26.37 20.54
C ALA A 356 55.93 25.36 21.68
N ASP A 357 56.00 24.07 21.34
CA ASP A 357 56.34 22.98 22.25
C ASP A 357 57.72 23.15 22.90
N ALA A 358 58.72 23.57 22.11
CA ALA A 358 60.10 23.72 22.59
C ALA A 358 60.32 25.01 23.39
N ALA A 359 59.77 26.13 22.93
CA ALA A 359 60.12 27.47 23.39
C ALA A 359 59.05 28.13 24.26
N LEU A 360 57.76 27.85 24.02
CA LEU A 360 56.65 28.47 24.76
C LEU A 360 56.12 27.59 25.89
N ARG A 361 56.10 26.26 25.72
CA ARG A 361 55.64 25.34 26.77
C ARG A 361 56.33 25.54 28.12
N PRO A 362 57.67 25.74 28.21
CA PRO A 362 58.31 26.00 29.50
C PRO A 362 57.82 27.28 30.19
N LEU A 363 57.53 28.32 29.40
CA LEU A 363 56.94 29.57 29.90
C LEU A 363 55.51 29.31 30.42
N LEU A 364 54.68 28.60 29.65
CA LEU A 364 53.31 28.27 30.05
C LEU A 364 53.28 27.43 31.34
N ASP A 365 54.17 26.44 31.44
CA ASP A 365 54.31 25.59 32.64
C ASP A 365 54.69 26.40 33.87
N ARG A 366 55.62 27.35 33.72
CA ARG A 366 56.01 28.24 34.81
C ARG A 366 54.85 29.12 35.24
N LEU A 367 54.18 29.79 34.29
CA LEU A 367 53.04 30.67 34.59
C LEU A 367 51.90 29.90 35.28
N ALA A 368 51.60 28.68 34.82
CA ALA A 368 50.59 27.83 35.45
C ALA A 368 51.00 27.34 36.85
N GLY A 369 52.31 27.24 37.12
CA GLY A 369 52.86 26.85 38.43
C GLY A 369 52.98 27.98 39.44
N GLU A 370 52.86 29.25 39.02
CA GLU A 370 53.05 30.42 39.91
C GLU A 370 51.93 30.58 40.94
N GLN A 371 50.72 30.09 40.66
CA GLN A 371 49.57 30.16 41.57
C GLN A 371 48.71 28.89 41.51
N PRO A 372 48.32 28.30 42.66
CA PRO A 372 47.45 27.13 42.69
C PRO A 372 46.07 27.33 42.02
N ARG A 373 45.61 28.59 41.93
CA ARG A 373 44.35 28.95 41.28
C ARG A 373 44.43 28.94 39.74
N ILE A 374 45.63 28.94 39.16
CA ILE A 374 45.78 28.90 37.71
C ILE A 374 45.67 27.46 37.24
N ILE A 375 44.58 27.16 36.54
CA ILE A 375 44.40 25.84 35.94
C ILE A 375 45.34 25.73 34.73
N SER A 376 45.35 26.67 33.81
CA SER A 376 46.26 26.63 32.67
C SER A 376 46.61 28.02 32.16
N ALA A 377 47.79 28.14 31.57
CA ALA A 377 48.18 29.25 30.72
C ALA A 377 48.30 28.72 29.30
N VAL A 378 47.72 29.42 28.33
CA VAL A 378 47.69 29.00 26.93
C VAL A 378 47.99 30.19 26.02
N CYS A 379 48.58 29.90 24.87
CA CYS A 379 48.63 30.83 23.74
C CYS A 379 47.78 30.19 22.64
N SER A 380 46.78 30.91 22.15
CA SER A 380 45.96 30.47 21.02
C SER A 380 46.20 31.37 19.81
N ASP A 381 45.93 30.84 18.62
CA ASP A 381 45.80 31.68 17.43
C ASP A 381 44.42 32.35 17.35
N VAL A 382 44.19 33.08 16.27
CA VAL A 382 42.94 33.82 16.01
C VAL A 382 41.71 32.94 15.83
N ASN A 383 41.89 31.64 15.59
CA ASN A 383 40.80 30.66 15.45
C ASN A 383 40.63 29.81 16.72
N GLY A 384 41.37 30.11 17.79
CA GLY A 384 41.32 29.35 19.04
C GLY A 384 42.11 28.04 19.01
N TYR A 385 42.97 27.81 18.01
CA TYR A 385 43.86 26.66 18.00
C TYR A 385 45.04 26.88 18.95
N LEU A 386 45.35 25.86 19.75
CA LEU A 386 46.48 25.87 20.70
C LEU A 386 47.64 25.08 20.09
N PRO A 387 48.71 25.75 19.60
CA PRO A 387 49.88 25.08 19.02
C PRO A 387 50.70 24.29 20.05
N THR A 388 50.55 24.60 21.33
CA THR A 388 51.08 23.82 22.47
C THR A 388 50.14 24.00 23.66
N HIS A 389 50.25 23.11 24.65
CA HIS A 389 49.63 23.26 25.97
C HIS A 389 50.68 23.05 27.08
N ILE A 390 50.36 23.40 28.33
CA ILE A 390 51.16 23.02 29.51
C ILE A 390 51.39 21.51 29.58
N SER A 391 52.58 21.10 30.02
CA SER A 391 53.08 19.72 30.00
C SER A 391 52.11 18.70 30.59
N ARG A 392 51.36 19.07 31.64
CA ARG A 392 50.37 18.18 32.27
C ARG A 392 49.21 17.78 31.35
N PHE A 393 48.87 18.62 30.36
CA PHE A 393 47.81 18.39 29.38
C PHE A 393 48.37 18.05 27.97
N SER A 394 49.69 18.11 27.78
CA SER A 394 50.38 17.73 26.54
C SER A 394 50.91 16.29 26.61
N GLN A 395 50.07 15.35 27.06
CA GLN A 395 50.44 13.94 27.16
C GLN A 395 50.17 13.18 25.85
N THR A 396 50.90 12.10 25.58
CA THR A 396 50.66 11.25 24.40
C THR A 396 49.26 10.61 24.51
N PRO A 397 48.37 10.75 23.51
CA PRO A 397 47.04 10.17 23.55
C PRO A 397 47.06 8.65 23.74
N ARG A 398 46.08 8.14 24.49
CA ARG A 398 45.88 6.70 24.68
C ARG A 398 44.88 6.19 23.64
N GLN A 399 45.31 5.26 22.78
CA GLN A 399 44.43 4.66 21.77
C GLN A 399 43.19 4.02 22.41
N GLY A 400 42.01 4.38 21.93
CA GLY A 400 40.73 3.80 22.35
C GLY A 400 40.12 4.38 23.63
N ASP A 401 40.73 5.42 24.21
CA ASP A 401 40.22 6.10 25.40
C ASP A 401 39.99 7.60 25.13
N ALA A 402 38.93 7.91 24.38
CA ALA A 402 38.59 9.27 23.97
C ALA A 402 38.19 10.20 25.13
N ARG A 403 38.04 9.68 26.36
CA ARG A 403 37.70 10.45 27.56
C ARG A 403 38.92 10.82 28.41
N TRP A 404 40.10 10.28 28.08
CA TRP A 404 41.33 10.46 28.84
C TRP A 404 42.09 11.75 28.51
#